data_AF-A0A8S3A0P2-F1
#
_entry.id   AF-A0A8S3A0P2-F1
#
_cell.length_a   1.000
_cell.length_b   1.000
_cell.length_c   1.000
_cell.angle_alpha   90.00
_cell.angle_beta   90.00
_cell.angle_gamma   90.00
#
_symmetry.space_group_name_H-M   'P 1'
#
loop_
_entity.id
_entity.type
_entity.pdbx_description
1 polymer ?
#
loop_
_entity_poly.entity_id
_entity_poly.type
_entity_poly.pdbx_seq_one_letter_code
_entity_poly.pdbx_strand_id
1 'polypeptide(L)'
;MFTVLPPGKLLYISGPDEKCYVLTNSAIREDILLRSNHTGVDTRLFVHLRNVSEFYAYNSVVIQSSDTDIFLLALAYSPDFRDLEVIIDRATTKQQKYVNCSKIAEVGVFSLENVKLNENLEI
;
A
#
# COMPACT_ATOMS: atom_id res chain seq x y z
N MET A 1 -8.85 2.89 -22.17
CA MET A 1 -10.13 2.71 -21.47
C MET A 1 -10.06 3.59 -20.23
N PHE A 2 -10.83 4.68 -20.16
CA PHE A 2 -10.84 5.50 -18.94
C PHE A 2 -11.64 4.74 -17.89
N THR A 3 -10.95 4.26 -16.86
CA THR A 3 -11.56 3.57 -15.73
C THR A 3 -12.39 4.59 -14.97
N VAL A 4 -13.72 4.49 -15.05
CA VAL A 4 -14.60 5.26 -14.16
C VAL A 4 -14.36 4.72 -12.75
N LEU A 5 -13.83 5.56 -11.87
CA LEU A 5 -13.64 5.21 -10.47
C LEU A 5 -14.99 5.21 -9.76
N PRO A 6 -15.22 4.32 -8.78
CA PRO A 6 -16.43 4.38 -7.98
C PRO A 6 -16.60 5.75 -7.30
N PRO A 7 -17.84 6.20 -7.03
CA PRO A 7 -18.10 7.48 -6.38
C PRO A 7 -17.30 7.63 -5.07
N GLY A 8 -16.64 8.78 -4.91
CA GLY A 8 -15.84 9.09 -3.72
C GLY A 8 -14.52 8.32 -3.61
N LYS A 9 -14.12 7.54 -4.64
CA LYS A 9 -12.82 6.86 -4.68
C LYS A 9 -11.80 7.64 -5.49
N LEU A 10 -10.56 7.50 -5.08
CA LEU A 10 -9.37 8.07 -5.71
C LEU A 10 -8.41 6.93 -6.03
N LEU A 11 -7.69 7.06 -7.14
CA LEU A 11 -6.63 6.13 -7.49
C LEU A 11 -5.29 6.86 -7.38
N TYR A 12 -4.41 6.34 -6.54
CA TYR A 12 -3.03 6.79 -6.41
C TYR A 12 -2.13 5.94 -7.31
N ILE A 13 -1.30 6.60 -8.11
CA ILE A 13 -0.38 5.97 -9.06
C ILE A 13 1.02 6.48 -8.76
N SER A 14 1.90 5.60 -8.30
CA SER A 14 3.32 5.92 -8.19
C SER A 14 3.98 5.72 -9.54
N GLY A 15 4.59 6.78 -10.08
CA GLY A 15 5.36 6.71 -11.32
C GLY A 15 6.78 6.20 -11.10
N PRO A 16 7.55 5.99 -12.18
CA PRO A 16 8.99 5.73 -12.10
C PRO A 16 9.77 6.94 -11.56
N ASP A 17 9.23 8.15 -11.74
CA ASP A 17 9.72 9.39 -11.14
C ASP A 17 9.35 9.49 -9.65
N GLU A 18 9.90 10.47 -8.95
CA GLU A 18 9.64 10.67 -7.51
C GLU A 18 8.19 11.08 -7.19
N LYS A 19 7.33 11.15 -8.20
CA LYS A 19 5.99 11.71 -8.12
C LYS A 19 4.94 10.64 -7.85
N CYS A 20 3.92 11.05 -7.12
CA CYS A 20 2.68 10.30 -7.01
C CYS A 20 1.57 11.10 -7.70
N TYR A 21 0.79 10.43 -8.55
CA TYR A 21 -0.35 11.03 -9.24
C TYR A 21 -1.65 10.53 -8.63
N VAL A 22 -2.61 11.42 -8.50
CA VAL A 22 -3.98 11.14 -8.04
C VAL A 22 -4.91 11.30 -9.22
N LEU A 23 -5.56 10.20 -9.57
CA LEU A 23 -6.63 10.15 -10.54
C LEU A 23 -7.97 10.23 -9.82
N THR A 24 -8.82 11.13 -10.29
CA THR A 24 -10.24 11.23 -9.95
C THR A 24 -11.07 11.02 -11.21
N ASN A 25 -12.40 10.96 -11.09
CA ASN A 25 -13.28 10.93 -12.27
C ASN A 25 -13.25 12.22 -13.11
N SER A 26 -12.64 13.30 -12.61
CA SER A 26 -12.62 14.61 -13.27
C SER A 26 -11.24 15.16 -13.58
N ALA A 27 -10.17 14.66 -12.94
CA ALA A 27 -8.84 15.22 -13.06
C ALA A 27 -7.72 14.22 -12.75
N ILE A 28 -6.54 14.53 -13.27
CA ILE A 28 -5.26 13.96 -12.85
C ILE A 28 -4.46 15.09 -12.22
N ARG A 29 -3.93 14.87 -11.03
CA ARG A 29 -3.05 15.84 -10.34
C ARG A 29 -1.89 15.14 -9.66
N GLU A 30 -0.79 15.86 -9.49
CA GLU A 30 0.29 15.39 -8.64
C GLU A 30 -0.07 15.59 -7.16
N ASP A 31 0.28 14.61 -6.32
CA ASP A 31 0.23 14.76 -4.87
C ASP A 31 1.65 14.87 -4.30
N ILE A 32 1.97 16.09 -3.86
CA ILE A 32 3.32 16.46 -3.42
C ILE A 32 3.67 15.80 -2.08
N LEU A 33 2.68 15.51 -1.23
CA LEU A 33 2.91 14.86 0.07
C LEU A 33 3.28 13.39 -0.07
N LEU A 34 2.98 12.80 -1.22
CA LEU A 34 3.33 11.43 -1.57
C LEU A 34 4.53 11.37 -2.53
N ARG A 35 5.38 12.40 -2.58
CA ARG A 35 6.65 12.29 -3.29
C ARG A 35 7.59 11.34 -2.54
N SER A 36 8.31 10.50 -3.28
CA SER A 36 9.29 9.57 -2.71
C SER A 36 10.40 9.26 -3.70
N ASN A 37 11.65 9.32 -3.23
CA ASN A 37 12.85 8.98 -3.99
C ASN A 37 13.29 7.50 -3.83
N HIS A 38 12.48 6.67 -3.17
CA HIS A 38 12.79 5.25 -2.97
C HIS A 38 12.88 4.50 -4.30
N THR A 39 14.00 3.86 -4.59
CA THR A 39 14.25 3.18 -5.87
C THR A 39 13.35 1.97 -6.11
N GLY A 40 13.03 1.19 -5.08
CA GLY A 40 12.16 0.02 -5.20
C GLY A 40 10.67 0.38 -5.21
N VAL A 41 9.94 -0.04 -6.24
CA VAL A 41 8.50 0.23 -6.40
C VAL A 41 7.70 -0.26 -5.20
N ASP A 42 8.00 -1.45 -4.69
CA ASP A 42 7.33 -2.04 -3.54
C ASP A 42 7.55 -1.22 -2.27
N THR A 43 8.80 -0.87 -1.98
CA THR A 43 9.13 -0.01 -0.82
C THR A 43 8.50 1.36 -0.94
N ARG A 44 8.46 1.93 -2.15
CA ARG A 44 7.86 3.23 -2.43
C ARG A 44 6.35 3.21 -2.17
N LEU A 45 5.68 2.12 -2.52
CA LEU A 45 4.25 1.92 -2.22
C LEU A 45 3.98 1.99 -0.71
N PHE A 46 4.81 1.36 0.12
CA PHE A 46 4.62 1.37 1.58
C PHE A 46 5.00 2.72 2.21
N VAL A 47 5.96 3.45 1.65
CA VAL A 47 6.22 4.85 2.04
C VAL A 47 4.99 5.71 1.74
N HIS A 48 4.35 5.54 0.58
CA HIS A 48 3.11 6.25 0.27
C HIS A 48 1.99 5.88 1.24
N LEU A 49 1.86 4.59 1.58
CA LEU A 49 0.85 4.12 2.52
C LEU A 49 1.03 4.74 3.91
N ARG A 50 2.28 4.86 4.37
CA ARG A 50 2.63 5.56 5.60
C ARG A 50 2.23 7.03 5.54
N ASN A 51 2.65 7.76 4.51
CA ASN A 51 2.29 9.17 4.35
C ASN A 51 0.77 9.36 4.25
N VAL A 52 0.07 8.41 3.60
CA VAL A 52 -1.39 8.38 3.56
C VAL A 52 -1.98 8.27 4.97
N SER A 53 -1.46 7.36 5.81
CA SER A 53 -1.91 7.21 7.20
C SER A 53 -1.61 8.42 8.09
N GLU A 54 -0.53 9.15 7.82
CA GLU A 54 -0.09 10.29 8.63
C GLU A 54 -0.78 11.61 8.23
N PHE A 55 -0.95 11.86 6.92
CA PHE A 55 -1.39 13.16 6.41
C PHE A 55 -2.84 13.22 5.95
N TYR A 56 -3.52 12.08 5.83
CA TYR A 56 -4.86 12.01 5.27
C TYR A 56 -5.82 11.25 6.17
N ALA A 57 -7.08 11.71 6.20
CA ALA A 57 -8.15 11.07 6.96
C ALA A 57 -8.85 10.00 6.11
N TYR A 58 -8.15 8.93 5.74
CA TYR A 58 -8.76 7.75 5.12
C TYR A 58 -8.88 6.60 6.12
N ASN A 59 -10.03 5.93 6.09
CA ASN A 59 -10.27 4.78 6.97
C ASN A 59 -9.70 3.47 6.38
N SER A 60 -9.50 3.42 5.06
CA SER A 60 -9.04 2.21 4.38
C SER A 60 -8.34 2.53 3.06
N VAL A 61 -7.31 1.76 2.71
CA VAL A 61 -6.69 1.73 1.38
C VAL A 61 -6.80 0.33 0.79
N VAL A 62 -7.07 0.27 -0.51
CA VAL A 62 -7.01 -0.97 -1.29
C VAL A 62 -5.77 -0.94 -2.17
N ILE A 63 -4.85 -1.88 -1.93
CA ILE A 63 -3.67 -2.12 -2.76
C ILE A 63 -4.03 -3.21 -3.77
N GLN A 64 -4.03 -2.87 -5.04
CA GLN A 64 -4.23 -3.84 -6.12
C GLN A 64 -2.88 -4.40 -6.55
N SER A 65 -2.60 -5.65 -6.19
CA SER A 65 -1.39 -6.35 -6.62
C SER A 65 -1.58 -7.86 -6.59
N SER A 66 -1.07 -8.55 -7.62
CA SER A 66 -0.94 -10.00 -7.64
C SER A 66 0.40 -10.48 -7.03
N ASP A 67 1.30 -9.55 -6.71
CA ASP A 67 2.60 -9.87 -6.13
C ASP A 67 2.45 -10.39 -4.69
N THR A 68 3.16 -11.46 -4.38
CA THR A 68 3.15 -12.05 -3.03
C THR A 68 4.05 -11.27 -2.09
N ASP A 69 5.10 -10.61 -2.58
CA ASP A 69 5.99 -9.81 -1.76
C ASP A 69 5.24 -8.59 -1.21
N ILE A 70 4.40 -7.94 -2.04
CA ILE A 70 3.48 -6.88 -1.59
C ILE A 70 2.51 -7.37 -0.52
N PHE A 71 1.99 -8.59 -0.64
CA PHE A 71 1.10 -9.16 0.38
C PHE A 71 1.84 -9.38 1.72
N LEU A 72 3.06 -9.93 1.68
CA LEU A 72 3.87 -10.16 2.88
C LEU A 72 4.28 -8.83 3.53
N LEU A 73 4.68 -7.84 2.75
CA LEU A 73 5.01 -6.50 3.25
C LEU A 73 3.78 -5.83 3.87
N ALA A 74 2.59 -5.97 3.26
CA ALA A 74 1.35 -5.43 3.81
C ALA A 74 0.99 -6.05 5.16
N LEU A 75 1.25 -7.34 5.36
CA LEU A 75 1.10 -7.98 6.67
C LEU A 75 2.14 -7.48 7.68
N ALA A 76 3.41 -7.37 7.26
CA ALA A 76 4.52 -7.00 8.12
C ALA A 76 4.41 -5.56 8.64
N TYR A 77 4.02 -4.62 7.78
CA TYR A 77 3.87 -3.19 8.14
C TYR A 77 2.48 -2.82 8.62
N SER A 78 1.48 -3.70 8.52
CA SER A 78 0.12 -3.39 8.95
C SER A 78 -0.01 -2.83 10.38
N PRO A 79 0.76 -3.31 11.38
CA PRO A 79 0.71 -2.75 12.74
C PRO A 79 1.14 -1.28 12.84
N ASP A 80 1.93 -0.79 11.89
CA ASP A 80 2.40 0.60 11.86
C ASP A 80 1.31 1.57 11.37
N PHE A 81 0.26 1.05 10.72
CA PHE A 81 -0.85 1.83 10.16
C PHE A 81 -2.10 1.74 11.05
N ARG A 82 -1.98 2.08 12.34
CA ARG A 82 -3.00 1.80 13.37
C ARG A 82 -4.40 2.32 13.04
N ASP A 83 -4.51 3.47 12.38
CA ASP A 83 -5.78 4.11 12.04
C ASP A 83 -6.22 3.88 10.58
N LEU A 84 -5.52 3.01 9.84
CA LEU A 84 -5.77 2.75 8.42
C LEU A 84 -5.92 1.24 8.14
N GLU A 85 -7.10 0.83 7.66
CA GLU A 85 -7.28 -0.53 7.16
C GLU A 85 -6.54 -0.74 5.83
N VAL A 86 -5.61 -1.70 5.80
CA VAL A 86 -4.89 -2.09 4.58
C VAL A 86 -5.55 -3.34 4.00
N ILE A 87 -6.10 -3.20 2.81
CA ILE A 87 -6.76 -4.27 2.08
C ILE A 87 -5.96 -4.57 0.81
N ILE A 88 -5.56 -5.81 0.63
CA ILE A 88 -4.94 -6.27 -0.60
C ILE A 88 -6.03 -6.87 -1.49
N ASP A 89 -6.18 -6.33 -2.69
CA ASP A 89 -6.96 -6.95 -3.75
C ASP A 89 -6.05 -7.86 -4.60
N ARG A 90 -6.21 -9.18 -4.40
CA ARG A 90 -5.53 -10.19 -5.19
C ARG A 90 -6.47 -10.65 -6.31
N ALA A 91 -6.21 -10.13 -7.50
CA ALA A 91 -6.78 -10.69 -8.71
C ALA A 91 -6.08 -12.03 -9.03
N THR A 92 -6.75 -13.15 -8.81
CA THR A 92 -6.37 -14.42 -9.43
C THR A 92 -7.17 -14.61 -10.71
N THR A 93 -6.68 -15.43 -11.65
CA THR A 93 -7.38 -15.73 -12.92
C THR A 93 -8.80 -16.28 -12.75
N LYS A 94 -9.17 -16.77 -11.55
CA LYS A 94 -10.48 -17.37 -11.28
C LYS A 94 -11.40 -16.50 -10.41
N GLN A 95 -10.85 -15.72 -9.48
CA GLN A 95 -11.63 -14.89 -8.55
C GLN A 95 -10.82 -13.70 -8.05
N GLN A 96 -11.48 -12.56 -7.87
CA GLN A 96 -10.96 -11.41 -7.16
C GLN A 96 -11.17 -11.65 -5.65
N LYS A 97 -10.11 -11.53 -4.86
CA LYS A 97 -10.17 -11.71 -3.41
C LYS A 97 -9.60 -10.50 -2.71
N TYR A 98 -10.44 -9.84 -1.92
CA TYR A 98 -10.06 -8.78 -1.00
C TYR A 98 -9.65 -9.39 0.33
N VAL A 99 -8.41 -9.13 0.75
CA VAL A 99 -7.83 -9.64 1.99
C VAL A 99 -7.50 -8.45 2.88
N ASN A 100 -8.15 -8.34 4.04
CA ASN A 100 -7.86 -7.29 5.03
C ASN A 100 -6.62 -7.70 5.84
N CYS A 101 -5.48 -7.09 5.51
CA CYS A 101 -4.18 -7.36 6.14
C CYS A 101 -4.12 -6.85 7.59
N SER A 102 -4.80 -5.75 7.92
CA SER A 102 -4.87 -5.22 9.28
C SER A 102 -5.49 -6.23 10.25
N LYS A 103 -6.58 -6.89 9.85
CA LYS A 103 -7.22 -7.94 10.67
C LYS A 103 -6.36 -9.19 10.81
N ILE A 104 -5.62 -9.57 9.76
CA ILE A 104 -4.72 -10.73 9.83
C ILE A 104 -3.53 -10.41 10.75
N ALA A 105 -2.96 -9.22 10.63
CA ALA A 105 -1.83 -8.78 11.46
C ALA A 105 -2.20 -8.73 12.96
N GLU A 106 -3.41 -8.24 13.28
CA GLU A 106 -3.96 -8.21 14.64
C GLU A 106 -4.04 -9.60 15.28
N VAL A 107 -4.55 -10.60 14.54
CA VAL A 107 -4.72 -11.97 15.04
C VAL A 107 -3.40 -12.76 15.03
N GLY A 108 -2.54 -12.51 14.04
CA GLY A 108 -1.35 -13.30 13.79
C GLY A 108 -0.11 -12.91 14.60
N VAL A 109 -0.14 -11.84 15.39
CA VAL A 109 1.03 -11.26 16.08
C VAL A 109 2.20 -11.06 15.11
N PHE A 110 1.91 -10.51 13.93
CA PHE A 110 2.96 -10.10 12.99
C PHE A 110 3.57 -8.80 13.51
N SER A 111 4.74 -8.86 14.15
CA SER A 111 5.53 -7.69 14.50
C SER A 111 6.94 -7.87 13.97
N LEU A 112 7.42 -6.90 13.20
CA LEU A 112 8.82 -6.84 12.76
C LEU A 112 9.79 -6.69 13.94
N GLU A 113 9.33 -6.25 15.13
CA GLU A 113 10.16 -6.25 16.35
C GLU A 113 10.56 -7.66 16.79
N ASN A 114 9.79 -8.69 16.39
CA ASN A 114 10.11 -10.10 16.66
C ASN A 114 11.00 -10.73 15.58
N VAL A 115 11.22 -10.04 14.46
CA VAL A 115 12.16 -10.46 13.42
C VAL A 115 13.49 -9.78 13.72
N LYS A 116 14.32 -10.41 14.56
CA LYS A 116 15.74 -10.06 14.63
C LYS A 116 16.32 -10.30 13.24
N LEU A 117 16.52 -9.23 12.48
CA LEU A 117 17.35 -9.28 11.29
C LEU A 117 18.74 -9.74 11.78
N ASN A 118 19.14 -10.95 11.38
CA ASN A 118 20.52 -11.36 11.53
C ASN A 118 21.34 -10.39 10.67
N GLU A 119 22.07 -9.49 11.31
CA GLU A 119 22.96 -8.50 10.68
C GLU A 119 24.17 -9.14 9.94
N ASN A 120 24.11 -10.43 9.60
CA ASN A 120 25.22 -11.19 8.99
C ASN A 120 24.81 -11.83 7.66
N LEU A 121 24.22 -11.06 6.75
CA LEU A 121 24.26 -11.39 5.33
C LEU A 121 25.30 -10.50 4.67
N GLU A 122 26.56 -10.92 4.80
CA GLU A 122 27.63 -10.45 3.92
C GLU A 122 27.31 -10.88 2.47
N ILE A 123 27.51 -9.94 1.54
CA ILE A 123 27.25 -9.99 0.10
C ILE A 123 28.17 -11.02 -0.58
#